data_AF-A0A9W8E9U1-F1
#
_entry.id   AF-A0A9W8E9U1-F1
#
_cell.length_a   1.000
_cell.length_b   1.000
_cell.length_c   1.000
_cell.angle_alpha   90.00
_cell.angle_beta   90.00
_cell.angle_gamma   90.00
#
_symmetry.space_group_name_H-M   'P 1'
#
loop_
_entity.id
_entity.type
_entity.pdbx_description
1 polymer ?
#
loop_
_entity_poly.entity_id
_entity_poly.type
_entity_poly.pdbx_seq_one_letter_code
_entity_poly.pdbx_strand_id
1 'polypeptide(L)'
;VISTILLNLTYGMSPPNIVSKPKVPAMYWGKDSEDGQVLVVDGELLTGILDKSQFGAAAYGLVHSLYELYSPALAGKMLSILSRLFTRYSQMRGFTCRMDDLLFSAEGEQMRQDALAAIKNCGIEVAVDYVGLADKITDPHNMAPDQRREFHLRMEEVLRDDLKMRGLDAMMKNRTSGITSGVNTTCMPSGLYRKFPKNHMQAMTITGAKGSDINVLQISGLLGQQELEGRRVPLMISGKSLPSFRPFETHIRAGGYISGRFLRGIKPQEYYFHCMAGREGLIDTAVKTANSGYLQRCLIKHLEGIRVEYDHTVRDADGSLVQFYYGEDGLDVVKQKHLYQFDFVASNYNALKAKHKPKDALHALDIETAKKFAKKALKKPEKYPPVMSQLVPSRYLGSVSEKFHHGLSEYISTNPRQLLASKHGVANRKGQFGAMAHDECNKRTFQALMELQYMRSLADPGEAVGLLAAQGIGEPSTQMTLNTFHLAGFGAKNVTLGIPRLREIVMTASATPRTPSMTLDLLPEITDSTAQSFCKRVTRLSLSEVIDNVQ
;
A
#
# COMPACT_ATOMS: atom_id res chain seq x y z
N VAL A 1 -15.08 22.22 -19.20
CA VAL A 1 -13.64 22.61 -19.19
C VAL A 1 -12.74 21.40 -19.41
N ILE A 2 -12.76 20.38 -18.54
CA ILE A 2 -11.91 19.19 -18.71
C ILE A 2 -12.20 18.48 -20.04
N SER A 3 -13.46 18.21 -20.37
CA SER A 3 -13.86 17.64 -21.67
C SER A 3 -13.32 18.46 -22.84
N THR A 4 -13.41 19.79 -22.76
CA THR A 4 -12.85 20.71 -23.78
C THR A 4 -11.35 20.56 -23.93
N ILE A 5 -10.61 20.35 -22.84
CA ILE A 5 -9.16 20.12 -22.89
C ILE A 5 -8.86 18.78 -23.56
N LEU A 6 -9.58 17.73 -23.17
CA LEU A 6 -9.42 16.40 -23.76
C LEU A 6 -9.70 16.44 -25.27
N LEU A 7 -10.83 17.00 -25.68
CA LEU A 7 -11.21 17.13 -27.10
C LEU A 7 -10.19 17.93 -27.92
N ASN A 8 -9.62 19.00 -27.37
CA ASN A 8 -8.56 19.77 -28.05
C ASN A 8 -7.24 19.00 -28.12
N LEU A 9 -6.89 18.23 -27.09
CA LEU A 9 -5.68 17.40 -27.08
C LEU A 9 -5.79 16.21 -28.01
N THR A 10 -6.99 15.65 -28.17
CA THR A 10 -7.27 14.47 -28.99
C THR A 10 -7.91 14.81 -30.33
N TYR A 11 -7.78 16.06 -30.79
CA TYR A 11 -8.33 16.49 -32.07
C TYR A 11 -7.76 15.65 -33.22
N GLY A 12 -8.63 15.05 -34.03
CA GLY A 12 -8.25 14.15 -35.12
C GLY A 12 -7.81 12.75 -34.70
N MET A 13 -7.88 12.42 -33.40
CA MET A 13 -7.60 11.08 -32.88
C MET A 13 -8.88 10.44 -32.32
N SER A 14 -8.87 9.11 -32.16
CA SER A 14 -9.97 8.43 -31.45
C SER A 14 -10.02 8.96 -30.01
N PRO A 15 -11.18 9.41 -29.51
CA PRO A 15 -11.27 9.96 -28.18
C PRO A 15 -11.10 8.87 -27.10
N PRO A 16 -10.70 9.25 -25.86
CA PRO A 16 -10.40 8.29 -24.80
C PRO A 16 -11.65 7.90 -24.01
N ASN A 17 -11.72 6.61 -23.66
CA ASN A 17 -12.69 6.01 -22.74
C ASN A 17 -11.97 5.58 -21.46
N ILE A 18 -12.33 6.16 -20.32
CA ILE A 18 -11.64 5.92 -19.04
C ILE A 18 -12.67 5.69 -17.95
N VAL A 19 -12.49 4.58 -17.24
CA VAL A 19 -13.27 4.25 -16.05
C VAL A 19 -12.28 4.12 -14.89
N SER A 20 -12.34 5.05 -13.95
CA SER A 20 -11.45 5.08 -12.79
C SER A 20 -12.22 5.39 -11.50
N LYS A 21 -11.55 5.30 -10.36
CA LYS A 21 -12.13 5.62 -9.05
C LYS A 21 -11.38 6.81 -8.42
N PRO A 22 -12.09 7.84 -7.93
CA PRO A 22 -11.48 8.87 -7.12
C PRO A 22 -11.09 8.30 -5.76
N LYS A 23 -10.17 8.99 -5.07
CA LYS A 23 -9.90 8.78 -3.65
C LYS A 23 -11.06 9.19 -2.77
N VAL A 24 -11.77 10.27 -3.13
CA VAL A 24 -12.89 10.77 -2.33
C VAL A 24 -14.08 9.79 -2.43
N PRO A 25 -14.53 9.20 -1.30
CA PRO A 25 -15.68 8.31 -1.32
C PRO A 25 -16.99 9.04 -1.66
N ALA A 26 -17.91 8.37 -2.37
CA ALA A 26 -19.23 8.90 -2.71
C ALA A 26 -20.04 9.38 -1.48
N MET A 27 -19.85 8.73 -0.33
CA MET A 27 -20.53 9.05 0.93
C MET A 27 -20.36 10.52 1.36
N TYR A 28 -19.24 11.16 0.98
CA TYR A 28 -18.98 12.56 1.31
C TYR A 28 -19.82 13.55 0.50
N TRP A 29 -20.37 13.12 -0.64
CA TRP A 29 -21.21 13.92 -1.52
C TRP A 29 -22.71 13.68 -1.27
N GLY A 30 -23.09 12.52 -0.75
CA GLY A 30 -24.47 12.16 -0.41
C GLY A 30 -24.74 10.66 -0.59
N LYS A 31 -25.95 10.20 -0.23
CA LYS A 31 -26.34 8.78 -0.36
C LYS A 31 -26.46 8.32 -1.82
N ASP A 32 -26.80 9.23 -2.73
CA ASP A 32 -27.08 8.94 -4.15
C ASP A 32 -26.09 9.61 -5.12
N SER A 33 -24.88 9.94 -4.66
CA SER A 33 -23.90 10.63 -5.51
C SER A 33 -23.18 9.64 -6.44
N GLU A 34 -23.20 9.96 -7.74
CA GLU A 34 -22.44 9.28 -8.79
C GLU A 34 -20.95 9.67 -8.79
N ASP A 35 -20.52 10.61 -7.93
CA ASP A 35 -19.14 11.11 -7.89
C ASP A 35 -18.13 10.11 -7.32
N GLY A 36 -18.59 8.91 -6.94
CA GLY A 36 -17.73 7.78 -6.54
C GLY A 36 -17.02 7.08 -7.71
N GLN A 37 -17.31 7.46 -8.95
CA GLN A 37 -16.67 6.91 -10.14
C GLN A 37 -16.30 8.04 -11.10
N VAL A 38 -15.09 7.98 -11.65
CA VAL A 38 -14.65 8.89 -12.72
C VAL A 38 -14.93 8.21 -14.04
N LEU A 39 -15.81 8.81 -14.83
CA LEU A 39 -16.23 8.30 -16.13
C LEU A 39 -15.92 9.32 -17.22
N VAL A 40 -15.00 8.95 -18.11
CA VAL A 40 -14.74 9.67 -19.36
C VAL A 40 -15.21 8.79 -20.52
N VAL A 41 -16.15 9.28 -21.31
CA VAL A 41 -16.68 8.59 -22.50
C VAL A 41 -16.46 9.48 -23.70
N ASP A 42 -15.84 8.96 -24.75
CA ASP A 42 -15.53 9.69 -25.98
C ASP A 42 -14.91 11.07 -25.71
N GLY A 43 -14.00 11.15 -24.73
CA GLY A 43 -13.27 12.36 -24.39
C GLY A 43 -14.05 13.36 -23.53
N GLU A 44 -15.29 13.04 -23.16
CA GLU A 44 -16.11 13.85 -22.26
C GLU A 44 -16.10 13.29 -20.84
N LEU A 45 -15.74 14.12 -19.86
CA LEU A 45 -15.90 13.79 -18.45
C LEU A 45 -17.39 13.91 -18.08
N LEU A 46 -18.04 12.75 -17.90
CA LEU A 46 -19.48 12.68 -17.60
C LEU A 46 -19.74 12.78 -16.10
N THR A 47 -19.04 11.97 -15.29
CA THR A 47 -19.24 11.89 -13.85
C THR A 47 -17.91 11.77 -13.10
N GLY A 48 -17.92 12.15 -11.83
CA GLY A 48 -16.78 12.03 -10.94
C GLY A 48 -15.87 13.25 -10.88
N ILE A 49 -15.24 13.40 -9.73
CA ILE A 49 -14.25 14.45 -9.49
C ILE A 49 -12.85 13.99 -9.87
N LEU A 50 -12.00 14.93 -10.28
CA LEU A 50 -10.59 14.67 -10.48
C LEU A 50 -9.80 14.99 -9.21
N ASP A 51 -9.10 14.00 -8.67
CA ASP A 51 -8.23 14.16 -7.51
C ASP A 51 -6.81 13.59 -7.78
N LYS A 52 -6.03 13.41 -6.71
CA LYS A 52 -4.67 12.87 -6.80
C LYS A 52 -4.61 11.50 -7.51
N SER A 53 -5.68 10.69 -7.51
CA SER A 53 -5.69 9.42 -8.24
C SER A 53 -5.74 9.59 -9.75
N GLN A 54 -6.20 10.75 -10.26
CA GLN A 54 -6.41 10.96 -11.68
C GLN A 54 -5.24 11.67 -12.38
N PHE A 55 -4.72 12.72 -11.77
CA PHE A 55 -3.62 13.53 -12.34
C PHE A 55 -2.36 13.59 -11.47
N GLY A 56 -2.39 12.97 -10.28
CA GLY A 56 -1.19 12.76 -9.48
C GLY A 56 -0.36 11.56 -9.95
N ALA A 57 0.71 11.25 -9.22
CA ALA A 57 1.50 10.04 -9.41
C ALA A 57 0.73 8.80 -8.92
N ALA A 58 -0.29 8.40 -9.68
CA ALA A 58 -1.17 7.29 -9.39
C ALA A 58 -1.35 6.39 -10.63
N ALA A 59 -1.47 5.09 -10.40
CA ALA A 59 -1.74 4.13 -11.47
C ALA A 59 -3.20 4.25 -11.93
N TYR A 60 -3.44 3.93 -13.20
CA TYR A 60 -4.77 3.91 -13.84
C TYR A 60 -5.61 5.20 -13.70
N GLY A 61 -4.97 6.34 -13.44
CA GLY A 61 -5.60 7.65 -13.48
C GLY A 61 -5.68 8.21 -14.89
N LEU A 62 -6.47 9.27 -15.07
CA LEU A 62 -6.62 10.02 -16.32
C LEU A 62 -5.30 10.26 -17.07
N VAL A 63 -4.28 10.82 -16.41
CA VAL A 63 -3.01 11.16 -17.08
C VAL A 63 -2.23 9.91 -17.51
N HIS A 64 -2.25 8.87 -16.69
CA HIS A 64 -1.58 7.60 -17.00
C HIS A 64 -2.31 6.83 -18.11
N SER A 65 -3.63 6.90 -18.17
CA SER A 65 -4.41 6.36 -19.30
C SER A 65 -4.10 7.10 -20.59
N LEU A 66 -3.95 8.43 -20.58
CA LEU A 66 -3.54 9.20 -21.77
C LEU A 66 -2.11 8.89 -22.21
N TYR A 67 -1.19 8.64 -21.26
CA TYR A 67 0.16 8.17 -21.53
C TYR A 67 0.12 6.85 -22.33
N GLU A 68 -0.75 5.92 -21.91
CA GLU A 68 -0.88 4.63 -22.57
C GLU A 68 -1.55 4.74 -23.95
N LEU A 69 -2.65 5.49 -24.07
CA LEU A 69 -3.42 5.50 -25.32
C LEU A 69 -2.72 6.23 -26.47
N TYR A 70 -2.02 7.34 -26.17
CA TYR A 70 -1.50 8.22 -27.21
C TYR A 70 0.02 8.29 -27.21
N SER A 71 0.61 8.98 -26.24
CA SER A 71 2.06 9.14 -26.12
C SER A 71 2.48 9.78 -24.79
N PRO A 72 3.74 9.59 -24.38
CA PRO A 72 4.32 10.33 -23.25
C PRO A 72 4.25 11.85 -23.41
N ALA A 73 4.42 12.35 -24.64
CA ALA A 73 4.38 13.78 -24.94
C ALA A 73 2.99 14.38 -24.70
N LEU A 74 1.93 13.66 -25.07
CA LEU A 74 0.56 14.13 -24.83
C LEU A 74 0.21 14.16 -23.34
N ALA A 75 0.62 13.14 -22.58
CA ALA A 75 0.46 13.13 -21.13
C ALA A 75 1.20 14.30 -20.45
N GLY A 76 2.43 14.61 -20.88
CA GLY A 76 3.18 15.78 -20.41
C GLY A 76 2.50 17.12 -20.73
N LYS A 77 1.93 17.25 -21.93
CA LYS A 77 1.11 18.43 -22.30
C LYS A 77 -0.13 18.55 -21.42
N MET A 78 -0.82 17.45 -21.15
CA MET A 78 -1.99 17.42 -20.27
C MET A 78 -1.63 17.92 -18.86
N LEU A 79 -0.55 17.43 -18.27
CA LEU A 79 -0.07 17.92 -16.96
C LEU A 79 0.22 19.42 -16.97
N SER A 80 0.85 19.92 -18.03
CA SER A 80 1.16 21.35 -18.18
C SER A 80 -0.11 22.21 -18.30
N ILE A 81 -1.12 21.73 -19.03
CA ILE A 81 -2.41 22.42 -19.18
C ILE A 81 -3.16 22.44 -17.85
N LEU A 82 -3.26 21.30 -17.16
CA LEU A 82 -3.91 21.21 -15.85
C LEU A 82 -3.23 22.11 -14.83
N SER A 83 -1.89 22.14 -14.80
CA SER A 83 -1.13 23.02 -13.90
C SER A 83 -1.49 24.49 -14.12
N ARG A 84 -1.53 24.97 -15.38
CA ARG A 84 -1.93 26.35 -15.69
C ARG A 84 -3.39 26.62 -15.36
N LEU A 85 -4.29 25.70 -15.69
CA LEU A 85 -5.73 25.81 -15.40
C LEU A 85 -5.96 25.96 -13.89
N PHE A 86 -5.43 25.04 -13.10
CA PHE A 86 -5.63 25.04 -11.65
C PHE A 86 -4.92 26.21 -10.98
N THR A 87 -3.75 26.63 -11.47
CA THR A 87 -3.09 27.85 -10.97
C THR A 87 -3.97 29.08 -11.18
N ARG A 88 -4.51 29.26 -12.39
CA ARG A 88 -5.40 30.38 -12.70
C ARG A 88 -6.70 30.30 -11.89
N TYR A 89 -7.28 29.12 -11.77
CA TYR A 89 -8.48 28.90 -10.97
C TYR A 89 -8.26 29.25 -9.48
N SER A 90 -7.13 28.81 -8.91
CA SER A 90 -6.74 29.13 -7.54
C SER A 90 -6.52 30.63 -7.35
N GLN A 91 -5.95 31.34 -8.33
CA GLN A 91 -5.82 32.81 -8.28
C GLN A 91 -7.18 33.52 -8.31
N MET A 92 -8.19 32.97 -9.00
CA MET A 92 -9.52 33.57 -9.12
C MET A 92 -10.41 33.31 -7.90
N ARG A 93 -10.35 32.11 -7.32
CA ARG A 93 -11.25 31.67 -6.23
C ARG A 93 -10.60 31.70 -4.84
N GLY A 94 -9.27 31.58 -4.77
CA GLY A 94 -8.55 31.36 -3.53
C GLY A 94 -8.84 29.99 -2.91
N PHE A 95 -7.98 29.58 -1.97
CA PHE A 95 -8.20 28.42 -1.10
C PHE A 95 -7.58 28.72 0.26
N THR A 96 -8.30 28.49 1.36
CA THR A 96 -7.83 28.83 2.70
C THR A 96 -8.26 27.77 3.70
N CYS A 97 -7.39 27.39 4.64
CA CYS A 97 -7.77 26.58 5.80
C CYS A 97 -7.93 27.52 7.01
N ARG A 98 -9.00 27.38 7.78
CA ARG A 98 -9.34 28.25 8.91
C ARG A 98 -9.47 27.46 10.21
N MET A 99 -9.51 28.16 11.35
CA MET A 99 -9.65 27.50 12.65
C MET A 99 -10.98 26.75 12.82
N ASP A 100 -12.05 27.22 12.19
CA ASP A 100 -13.36 26.57 12.21
C ASP A 100 -13.43 25.26 11.40
N ASP A 101 -12.46 25.01 10.52
CA ASP A 101 -12.27 23.71 9.85
C ASP A 101 -11.75 22.62 10.83
N LEU A 102 -11.16 23.02 11.95
CA LEU A 102 -10.53 22.14 12.94
C LEU A 102 -11.45 21.85 14.15
N LEU A 103 -12.58 22.54 14.26
CA LEU A 103 -13.47 22.42 15.40
C LEU A 103 -14.43 21.25 15.24
N PHE A 104 -14.70 20.57 16.36
CA PHE A 104 -15.88 19.72 16.48
C PHE A 104 -17.12 20.55 16.80
N SER A 105 -18.29 20.04 16.39
CA SER A 105 -19.58 20.54 16.86
C SER A 105 -19.75 20.20 18.36
N ALA A 106 -20.74 20.81 19.01
CA ALA A 106 -21.04 20.49 20.42
C ALA A 106 -21.38 18.99 20.60
N GLU A 107 -22.13 18.43 19.66
CA GLU A 107 -22.44 16.99 19.60
C GLU A 107 -21.16 16.16 19.39
N GLY A 108 -20.31 16.53 18.43
CA GLY A 108 -19.05 15.82 18.18
C GLY A 108 -18.09 15.85 19.37
N GLU A 109 -18.06 16.96 20.11
CA GLU A 109 -17.26 17.06 21.34
C GLU A 109 -17.83 16.17 22.46
N GLN A 110 -19.16 16.02 22.56
CA GLN A 110 -19.79 15.09 23.49
C GLN A 110 -19.46 13.64 23.12
N MET A 111 -19.64 13.26 21.84
CA MET A 111 -19.28 11.93 21.34
C MET A 111 -17.82 11.58 21.65
N ARG A 112 -16.91 12.56 21.50
CA ARG A 112 -15.51 12.41 21.86
C ARG A 112 -15.32 12.17 23.35
N GLN A 113 -15.99 12.94 24.21
CA GLN A 113 -15.90 12.76 25.66
C GLN A 113 -16.41 11.39 26.10
N ASP A 114 -17.52 10.94 25.51
CA ASP A 114 -18.11 9.63 25.79
C ASP A 114 -17.17 8.50 25.36
N ALA A 115 -16.58 8.59 24.16
CA ALA A 115 -15.58 7.63 23.70
C ALA A 115 -14.31 7.62 24.56
N LEU A 116 -13.92 8.77 25.13
CA LEU A 116 -12.78 8.89 26.04
C LEU A 116 -13.10 8.48 27.48
N ALA A 117 -14.37 8.30 27.86
CA ALA A 117 -14.73 7.90 29.22
C ALA A 117 -14.11 6.54 29.61
N ALA A 118 -13.96 5.64 28.63
CA ALA A 118 -13.33 4.33 28.78
C ALA A 118 -11.85 4.39 29.22
N ILE A 119 -11.17 5.53 29.05
CA ILE A 119 -9.77 5.72 29.43
C ILE A 119 -9.52 5.53 30.93
N LYS A 120 -10.47 5.96 31.77
CA LYS A 120 -10.26 6.02 33.23
C LYS A 120 -9.93 4.66 33.84
N ASN A 121 -10.55 3.60 33.33
CA ASN A 121 -10.43 2.25 33.89
C ASN A 121 -9.59 1.30 33.03
N CYS A 122 -9.40 1.62 31.74
CA CYS A 122 -8.67 0.76 30.81
C CYS A 122 -7.27 0.36 31.30
N GLY A 123 -6.51 1.30 31.87
CA GLY A 123 -5.13 1.02 32.28
C GLY A 123 -5.06 0.06 33.46
N ILE A 124 -5.96 0.22 34.44
CA ILE A 124 -5.93 -0.60 35.64
C ILE A 124 -6.51 -2.00 35.39
N GLU A 125 -7.56 -2.11 34.58
CA GLU A 125 -8.12 -3.40 34.14
C GLU A 125 -7.05 -4.26 33.46
N VAL A 126 -6.30 -3.70 32.52
CA VAL A 126 -5.27 -4.44 31.78
C VAL A 126 -4.09 -4.81 32.66
N ALA A 127 -3.68 -3.91 33.57
CA ALA A 127 -2.58 -4.21 34.49
C ALA A 127 -2.97 -5.32 35.47
N VAL A 128 -4.18 -5.31 35.99
CA VAL A 128 -4.70 -6.31 36.92
C VAL A 128 -4.88 -7.68 36.24
N ASP A 129 -5.42 -7.69 35.02
CA ASP A 129 -5.59 -8.89 34.20
C ASP A 129 -4.22 -9.52 33.87
N TYR A 130 -3.26 -8.71 33.41
CA TYR A 130 -1.92 -9.19 33.08
C TYR A 130 -1.18 -9.81 34.28
N VAL A 131 -1.45 -9.30 35.48
CA VAL A 131 -0.83 -9.72 36.75
C VAL A 131 -1.60 -10.88 37.41
N GLY A 132 -2.68 -11.37 36.79
CA GLY A 132 -3.47 -12.49 37.28
C GLY A 132 -4.24 -12.18 38.57
N LEU A 133 -4.65 -10.93 38.76
CA LEU A 133 -5.40 -10.47 39.93
C LEU A 133 -6.85 -10.06 39.62
N ALA A 134 -7.32 -10.30 38.38
CA ALA A 134 -8.67 -9.95 37.94
C ALA A 134 -9.77 -10.50 38.85
N ASP A 135 -9.62 -11.74 39.32
CA ASP A 135 -10.62 -12.39 40.16
C ASP A 135 -10.61 -11.93 41.63
N LYS A 136 -9.53 -11.27 42.07
CA LYS A 136 -9.30 -10.91 43.48
C LYS A 136 -9.62 -9.46 43.81
N ILE A 137 -9.78 -8.60 42.80
CA ILE A 137 -9.94 -7.15 42.98
C ILE A 137 -11.32 -6.72 42.51
N THR A 138 -12.19 -6.34 43.46
CA THR A 138 -13.58 -5.92 43.17
C THR A 138 -13.68 -4.46 42.72
N ASP A 139 -12.80 -3.58 43.24
CA ASP A 139 -12.63 -2.20 42.77
C ASP A 139 -11.14 -1.90 42.57
N PRO A 140 -10.67 -1.79 41.32
CA PRO A 140 -9.28 -1.50 41.02
C PRO A 140 -8.77 -0.17 41.60
N HIS A 141 -9.64 0.82 41.79
CA HIS A 141 -9.22 2.14 42.26
C HIS A 141 -9.10 2.25 43.78
N ASN A 142 -9.69 1.31 44.53
CA ASN A 142 -9.69 1.30 45.99
C ASN A 142 -9.25 -0.08 46.54
N MET A 143 -8.06 -0.52 46.12
CA MET A 143 -7.45 -1.75 46.60
C MET A 143 -7.22 -1.71 48.12
N ALA A 144 -7.55 -2.80 48.82
CA ALA A 144 -7.14 -2.98 50.21
C ALA A 144 -5.60 -2.91 50.33
N PRO A 145 -5.05 -2.46 51.48
CA PRO A 145 -3.59 -2.29 51.63
C PRO A 145 -2.77 -3.53 51.26
N ASP A 146 -3.28 -4.72 51.59
CA ASP A 146 -2.61 -5.99 51.29
C ASP A 146 -2.63 -6.33 49.80
N GLN A 147 -3.77 -6.10 49.12
CA GLN A 147 -3.91 -6.31 47.69
C GLN A 147 -3.03 -5.33 46.89
N ARG A 148 -2.91 -4.09 47.36
CA ARG A 148 -2.04 -3.09 46.76
C ARG A 148 -0.57 -3.47 46.88
N ARG A 149 -0.16 -4.07 48.00
CA ARG A 149 1.19 -4.60 48.19
C ARG A 149 1.47 -5.76 47.24
N GLU A 150 0.54 -6.72 47.12
CA GLU A 150 0.65 -7.86 46.18
C GLU A 150 0.76 -7.36 44.72
N PHE A 151 -0.08 -6.41 44.33
CA PHE A 151 -0.04 -5.79 43.00
C PHE A 151 1.31 -5.11 42.72
N HIS A 152 1.82 -4.31 43.67
CA HIS A 152 3.12 -3.66 43.52
C HIS A 152 4.28 -4.64 43.35
N LEU A 153 4.29 -5.74 44.12
CA LEU A 153 5.34 -6.76 44.01
C LEU A 153 5.35 -7.43 42.63
N ARG A 154 4.18 -7.78 42.09
CA ARG A 154 4.12 -8.37 40.74
C ARG A 154 4.42 -7.36 39.63
N MET A 155 4.02 -6.09 39.80
CA MET A 155 4.41 -5.04 38.85
C MET A 155 5.93 -4.77 38.87
N GLU A 156 6.58 -4.92 40.03
CA GLU A 156 8.03 -4.86 40.14
C GLU A 156 8.70 -6.06 39.45
N GLU A 157 8.13 -7.25 39.57
CA GLU A 157 8.56 -8.43 38.81
C GLU A 157 8.46 -8.21 37.29
N VAL A 158 7.33 -7.64 36.83
CA VAL A 158 7.12 -7.30 35.41
C VAL A 158 8.12 -6.25 34.94
N LEU A 159 8.45 -5.23 35.74
CA LEU A 159 9.42 -4.21 35.38
C LEU A 159 10.84 -4.78 35.21
N ARG A 160 11.21 -5.75 36.04
CA ARG A 160 12.55 -6.36 36.02
C ARG A 160 12.74 -7.36 34.88
N ASP A 161 11.65 -7.90 34.33
CA ASP A 161 11.67 -8.86 33.22
C ASP A 161 11.20 -8.22 31.92
N ASP A 162 12.13 -8.11 30.95
CA ASP A 162 11.89 -7.49 29.66
C ASP A 162 10.81 -8.20 28.81
N LEU A 163 10.63 -9.52 28.97
CA LEU A 163 9.59 -10.27 28.26
C LEU A 163 8.22 -9.96 28.84
N LYS A 164 8.11 -9.91 30.17
CA LYS A 164 6.87 -9.56 30.86
C LYS A 164 6.47 -8.12 30.60
N MET A 165 7.42 -7.19 30.65
CA MET A 165 7.16 -5.79 30.31
C MET A 165 6.66 -5.63 28.88
N ARG A 166 7.26 -6.35 27.92
CA ARG A 166 6.77 -6.37 26.53
C ARG A 166 5.35 -6.91 26.41
N GLY A 167 5.01 -7.95 27.17
CA GLY A 167 3.66 -8.52 27.21
C GLY A 167 2.63 -7.50 27.72
N LEU A 168 2.93 -6.83 28.83
CA LEU A 168 2.08 -5.78 29.40
C LEU A 168 1.90 -4.62 28.41
N ASP A 169 2.98 -4.17 27.77
CA ASP A 169 2.93 -3.10 26.79
C ASP A 169 2.06 -3.46 25.58
N ALA A 170 2.16 -4.69 25.07
CA ALA A 170 1.35 -5.16 23.96
C ALA A 170 -0.16 -5.16 24.30
N MET A 171 -0.53 -5.70 25.46
CA MET A 171 -1.92 -5.71 25.92
C MET A 171 -2.49 -4.30 26.06
N MET A 172 -1.70 -3.39 26.63
CA MET A 172 -2.08 -1.99 26.81
C MET A 172 -2.24 -1.25 25.48
N LYS A 173 -1.34 -1.50 24.52
CA LYS A 173 -1.43 -0.93 23.18
C LYS A 173 -2.66 -1.41 22.43
N ASN A 174 -3.00 -2.69 22.54
CA ASN A 174 -4.19 -3.24 21.88
C ASN A 174 -5.49 -2.61 22.40
N ARG A 175 -5.59 -2.38 23.71
CA ARG A 175 -6.77 -1.73 24.29
C ARG A 175 -6.83 -0.23 23.97
N THR A 176 -5.69 0.47 24.01
CA THR A 176 -5.62 1.92 23.71
C THR A 176 -5.80 2.24 22.21
N SER A 177 -5.38 1.33 21.32
CA SER A 177 -5.63 1.47 19.88
C SER A 177 -7.13 1.35 19.56
N GLY A 178 -7.85 0.44 20.23
CA GLY A 178 -9.30 0.32 20.13
C GLY A 178 -10.05 1.60 20.51
N ILE A 179 -9.63 2.28 21.58
CA ILE A 179 -10.19 3.59 21.98
C ILE A 179 -9.93 4.64 20.91
N THR A 180 -8.70 4.70 20.41
CA THR A 180 -8.29 5.66 19.36
C THR A 180 -9.09 5.47 18.07
N SER A 181 -9.29 4.22 17.64
CA SER A 181 -10.15 3.90 16.49
C SER A 181 -11.61 4.22 16.77
N GLY A 182 -12.09 3.98 17.99
CA GLY A 182 -13.45 4.32 18.40
C GLY A 182 -13.73 5.82 18.27
N VAL A 183 -12.81 6.67 18.70
CA VAL A 183 -12.90 8.12 18.52
C VAL A 183 -12.87 8.50 17.04
N ASN A 184 -12.02 7.87 16.24
CA ASN A 184 -11.95 8.15 14.80
C ASN A 184 -13.28 7.86 14.10
N THR A 185 -13.84 6.68 14.30
CA THR A 185 -15.09 6.24 13.63
C THR A 185 -16.32 7.03 14.09
N THR A 186 -16.37 7.42 15.37
CA THR A 186 -17.52 8.15 15.92
C THR A 186 -17.48 9.63 15.59
N CYS A 187 -16.31 10.26 15.67
CA CYS A 187 -16.17 11.71 15.57
C CYS A 187 -15.88 12.19 14.13
N MET A 188 -15.19 11.39 13.31
CA MET A 188 -14.83 11.76 11.94
C MET A 188 -15.66 10.98 10.91
N PRO A 189 -16.33 11.62 9.93
CA PRO A 189 -16.42 13.08 9.67
C PRO A 189 -17.65 13.77 10.28
N SER A 190 -18.57 13.01 10.88
CA SER A 190 -19.89 13.48 11.34
C SER A 190 -19.84 14.55 12.42
N GLY A 191 -18.87 14.45 13.34
CA GLY A 191 -18.73 15.31 14.51
C GLY A 191 -18.01 16.64 14.26
N LEU A 192 -17.54 16.90 13.03
CA LEU A 192 -16.92 18.18 12.68
C LEU A 192 -17.94 19.30 12.53
N TYR A 193 -17.54 20.50 12.94
CA TYR A 193 -18.36 21.70 12.81
C TYR A 193 -18.64 22.03 11.34
N ARG A 194 -17.58 22.10 10.52
CA ARG A 194 -17.69 22.14 9.05
C ARG A 194 -17.49 20.74 8.50
N LYS A 195 -18.35 20.35 7.56
CA LYS A 195 -18.25 19.09 6.82
C LYS A 195 -17.68 19.33 5.43
N PHE A 196 -17.09 18.31 4.84
CA PHE A 196 -16.77 18.29 3.41
C PHE A 196 -18.02 18.64 2.58
N PRO A 197 -17.91 19.40 1.46
CA PRO A 197 -16.69 19.97 0.86
C PRO A 197 -16.27 21.33 1.44
N LYS A 198 -17.04 21.92 2.35
CA LYS A 198 -16.77 23.26 2.91
C LYS A 198 -15.63 23.27 3.93
N ASN A 199 -15.32 22.12 4.53
CA ASN A 199 -14.17 21.94 5.40
C ASN A 199 -12.91 21.75 4.56
N HIS A 200 -12.05 22.75 4.51
CA HIS A 200 -10.86 22.72 3.67
C HIS A 200 -9.73 21.88 4.25
N MET A 201 -9.67 21.67 5.57
CA MET A 201 -8.73 20.72 6.17
C MET A 201 -9.03 19.29 5.72
N GLN A 202 -10.30 18.87 5.80
CA GLN A 202 -10.74 17.58 5.29
C GLN A 202 -10.62 17.48 3.78
N ALA A 203 -10.93 18.55 3.03
CA ALA A 203 -10.78 18.53 1.58
C ALA A 203 -9.32 18.23 1.18
N MET A 204 -8.32 18.78 1.87
CA MET A 204 -6.91 18.49 1.59
C MET A 204 -6.53 17.03 1.88
N THR A 205 -7.03 16.45 2.97
CA THR A 205 -6.66 15.08 3.37
C THR A 205 -7.37 14.02 2.53
N ILE A 206 -8.68 14.17 2.32
CA ILE A 206 -9.49 13.17 1.60
C ILE A 206 -9.13 13.15 0.10
N THR A 207 -8.89 14.31 -0.51
CA THR A 207 -8.42 14.37 -1.92
C THR A 207 -6.96 13.94 -2.09
N GLY A 208 -6.23 13.80 -0.97
CA GLY A 208 -4.81 13.44 -0.95
C GLY A 208 -3.87 14.57 -1.37
N ALA A 209 -4.33 15.82 -1.37
CA ALA A 209 -3.49 16.99 -1.65
C ALA A 209 -2.35 17.12 -0.62
N LYS A 210 -2.69 17.15 0.68
CA LYS A 210 -1.71 17.15 1.76
C LYS A 210 -2.34 16.65 3.07
N GLY A 211 -1.57 15.87 3.81
CA GLY A 211 -1.99 15.27 5.08
C GLY A 211 -2.77 13.97 4.89
N SER A 212 -3.16 13.39 6.02
CA SER A 212 -3.94 12.15 6.12
C SER A 212 -5.01 12.31 7.19
N ASP A 213 -5.97 11.39 7.24
CA ASP A 213 -7.05 11.41 8.24
C ASP A 213 -6.50 11.31 9.68
N ILE A 214 -5.36 10.63 9.85
CA ILE A 214 -4.64 10.58 11.14
C ILE A 214 -4.20 11.98 11.56
N ASN A 215 -3.73 12.83 10.64
CA ASN A 215 -3.34 14.20 10.98
C ASN A 215 -4.54 15.03 11.44
N VAL A 216 -5.70 14.88 10.78
CA VAL A 216 -6.94 15.57 11.19
C VAL A 216 -7.40 15.09 12.57
N LEU A 217 -7.29 13.77 12.82
CA LEU A 217 -7.60 13.16 14.11
C LEU A 217 -6.68 13.67 15.22
N GLN A 218 -5.38 13.82 14.98
CA GLN A 218 -4.44 14.35 15.98
C GLN A 218 -4.68 15.82 16.30
N ILE A 219 -5.10 16.60 15.30
CA ILE A 219 -5.40 18.02 15.50
C ILE A 219 -6.70 18.21 16.29
N SER A 220 -7.77 17.50 15.89
CA SER A 220 -9.13 17.79 16.37
C SER A 220 -9.63 16.77 17.40
N GLY A 221 -9.16 15.53 17.35
CA GLY A 221 -9.59 14.40 18.20
C GLY A 221 -8.68 14.15 19.39
N LEU A 222 -7.56 13.46 19.16
CA LEU A 222 -6.56 13.07 20.16
C LEU A 222 -5.25 12.64 19.49
N LEU A 223 -4.12 12.76 20.20
CA LEU A 223 -2.82 12.31 19.70
C LEU A 223 -2.66 10.78 19.72
N GLY A 224 -3.14 10.14 20.79
CA GLY A 224 -3.10 8.68 20.95
C GLY A 224 -1.88 8.18 21.70
N GLN A 225 -1.66 6.88 21.64
CA GLN A 225 -0.51 6.22 22.28
C GLN A 225 0.78 6.70 21.62
N GLN A 226 1.75 7.17 22.42
CA GLN A 226 3.12 7.39 21.93
C GLN A 226 3.90 6.09 22.09
N GLU A 227 4.47 5.63 20.97
CA GLU A 227 5.29 4.43 20.91
C GLU A 227 6.76 4.80 20.71
N LEU A 228 7.65 4.07 21.40
CA LEU A 228 9.10 4.21 21.32
C LEU A 228 9.72 2.84 21.04
N GLU A 229 10.40 2.67 19.91
CA GLU A 229 10.98 1.40 19.45
C GLU A 229 9.97 0.23 19.44
N GLY A 230 8.70 0.53 19.15
CA GLY A 230 7.60 -0.43 19.18
C GLY A 230 7.14 -0.83 20.59
N ARG A 231 7.62 -0.16 21.64
CA ARG A 231 7.20 -0.30 23.04
C ARG A 231 6.47 0.96 23.51
N ARG A 232 5.95 0.95 24.74
CA ARG A 232 5.43 2.17 25.36
C ARG A 232 6.59 3.02 25.91
N VAL A 233 6.24 4.15 26.51
CA VAL A 233 7.16 5.02 27.23
C VAL A 233 7.97 4.20 28.26
N PRO A 234 9.31 4.33 28.29
CA PRO A 234 10.15 3.58 29.21
C PRO A 234 9.93 4.01 30.66
N LEU A 235 10.10 3.06 31.57
CA LEU A 235 10.05 3.30 33.01
C LEU A 235 11.46 3.45 33.57
N MET A 236 11.62 4.34 34.56
CA MET A 236 12.83 4.45 35.36
C MET A 236 12.95 3.24 36.30
N ILE A 237 14.14 3.02 36.86
CA ILE A 237 14.41 1.96 37.86
C ILE A 237 13.43 2.03 39.04
N SER A 238 12.97 3.24 39.39
CA SER A 238 11.96 3.45 40.44
C SER A 238 10.53 3.06 40.04
N GLY A 239 10.31 2.46 38.87
CA GLY A 239 8.98 2.13 38.32
C GLY A 239 8.14 3.34 37.88
N LYS A 240 8.76 4.52 37.69
CA LYS A 240 8.08 5.76 37.29
C LYS A 240 8.39 6.09 35.83
N SER A 241 7.39 6.53 35.07
CA SER A 241 7.64 7.09 33.72
C SER A 241 8.06 8.56 33.74
N LEU A 242 7.55 9.34 34.69
CA LEU A 242 7.98 10.71 34.99
C LEU A 242 8.03 10.94 36.50
N PRO A 243 8.82 11.92 36.99
CA PRO A 243 8.84 12.30 38.40
C PRO A 243 7.47 12.71 38.97
N SER A 244 6.58 13.21 38.11
CA SER A 244 5.21 13.60 38.47
C SER A 244 4.25 12.44 38.70
N PHE A 245 4.59 11.22 38.25
CA PHE A 245 3.75 10.04 38.44
C PHE A 245 4.20 9.22 39.64
N ARG A 246 3.25 8.48 40.22
CA ARG A 246 3.55 7.53 41.28
C ARG A 246 4.28 6.31 40.71
N PRO A 247 5.09 5.59 41.51
CA PRO A 247 5.65 4.31 41.08
C PRO A 247 4.53 3.35 40.65
N PHE A 248 4.72 2.68 39.51
CA PHE A 248 3.78 1.70 38.95
C PHE A 248 2.37 2.26 38.70
N GLU A 249 2.28 3.54 38.33
CA GLU A 249 1.02 4.18 37.96
C GLU A 249 0.38 3.46 36.75
N THR A 250 -0.83 2.95 36.94
CA THR A 250 -1.55 2.14 35.93
C THR A 250 -2.34 2.98 34.93
N HIS A 251 -2.53 4.27 35.22
CA HIS A 251 -3.25 5.16 34.31
C HIS A 251 -2.55 5.25 32.95
N ILE A 252 -3.28 5.08 31.84
CA ILE A 252 -2.69 5.03 30.49
C ILE A 252 -1.89 6.29 30.10
N ARG A 253 -2.24 7.45 30.67
CA ARG A 253 -1.43 8.69 30.55
C ARG A 253 0.01 8.50 31.02
N ALA A 254 0.23 7.80 32.13
CA ALA A 254 1.58 7.52 32.62
C ALA A 254 2.34 6.60 31.65
N GLY A 255 1.63 5.77 30.88
CA GLY A 255 2.16 4.92 29.82
C GLY A 255 2.37 5.60 28.47
N GLY A 256 2.18 6.92 28.36
CA GLY A 256 2.35 7.67 27.11
C GLY A 256 1.10 7.80 26.24
N TYR A 257 -0.09 7.47 26.75
CA TYR A 257 -1.33 7.72 26.01
C TYR A 257 -1.79 9.17 26.17
N ILE A 258 -1.84 9.91 25.05
CA ILE A 258 -2.20 11.33 25.03
C ILE A 258 -3.66 11.47 24.58
N SER A 259 -4.55 11.77 25.52
CA SER A 259 -5.96 12.09 25.22
C SER A 259 -6.19 13.55 24.83
N GLY A 260 -5.16 14.39 24.98
CA GLY A 260 -5.12 15.75 24.46
C GLY A 260 -5.02 15.79 22.94
N ARG A 261 -5.29 16.96 22.36
CA ARG A 261 -5.28 17.24 20.92
C ARG A 261 -4.51 18.52 20.64
N PHE A 262 -3.95 18.69 19.45
CA PHE A 262 -3.17 19.90 19.15
C PHE A 262 -4.01 21.18 19.26
N LEU A 263 -5.29 21.15 18.88
CA LEU A 263 -6.18 22.32 18.90
C LEU A 263 -6.33 22.97 20.29
N ARG A 264 -6.40 22.17 21.36
CA ARG A 264 -6.55 22.67 22.76
C ARG A 264 -5.25 22.62 23.56
N GLY A 265 -4.16 22.18 22.93
CA GLY A 265 -2.91 21.89 23.61
C GLY A 265 -2.90 20.55 24.35
N ILE A 266 -1.69 20.13 24.70
CA ILE A 266 -1.40 18.89 25.44
C ILE A 266 -0.81 19.23 26.80
N LYS A 267 -1.04 18.38 27.80
CA LYS A 267 -0.54 18.62 29.17
C LYS A 267 0.98 18.50 29.24
N PRO A 268 1.66 19.10 30.24
CA PRO A 268 3.13 19.03 30.35
C PRO A 268 3.70 17.60 30.37
N GLN A 269 3.03 16.65 31.03
CA GLN A 269 3.45 15.24 31.04
C GLN A 269 3.33 14.60 29.65
N GLU A 270 2.23 14.89 28.96
CA GLU A 270 1.94 14.40 27.60
C GLU A 270 2.90 15.03 26.58
N TYR A 271 3.21 16.31 26.74
CA TYR A 271 4.17 17.05 25.94
C TYR A 271 5.54 16.40 25.97
N TYR A 272 6.04 16.02 27.15
CA TYR A 272 7.34 15.37 27.28
C TYR A 272 7.38 14.03 26.54
N PHE A 273 6.34 13.20 26.67
CA PHE A 273 6.25 11.93 25.94
C PHE A 273 6.14 12.13 24.43
N HIS A 274 5.42 13.16 23.98
CA HIS A 274 5.36 13.50 22.57
C HIS A 274 6.74 13.94 22.02
N CYS A 275 7.51 14.69 22.80
CA CYS A 275 8.89 15.05 22.44
C CYS A 275 9.81 13.82 22.33
N MET A 276 9.62 12.79 23.16
CA MET A 276 10.37 11.53 23.02
C MET A 276 10.13 10.89 21.66
N ALA A 277 8.85 10.73 21.28
CA ALA A 277 8.47 10.12 20.01
C ALA A 277 8.97 10.95 18.80
N GLY A 278 8.88 12.28 18.89
CA GLY A 278 9.42 13.17 17.86
C GLY A 278 10.95 13.04 17.70
N ARG A 279 11.68 12.88 18.82
CA ARG A 279 13.14 12.72 18.79
C ARG A 279 13.57 11.38 18.22
N GLU A 280 12.84 10.29 18.50
CA GLU A 280 13.11 8.98 17.90
C GLU A 280 13.08 9.05 16.36
N GLY A 281 12.03 9.67 15.79
CA GLY A 281 11.94 9.85 14.34
C GLY A 281 13.15 10.59 13.74
N LEU A 282 13.64 11.62 14.43
CA LEU A 282 14.84 12.37 14.01
C LEU A 282 16.11 11.51 14.08
N ILE A 283 16.28 10.73 15.15
CA ILE A 283 17.44 9.85 15.33
C ILE A 283 17.43 8.75 14.24
N ASP A 284 16.27 8.16 13.99
CA ASP A 284 16.11 7.13 12.96
C ASP A 284 16.50 7.64 11.58
N THR A 285 16.06 8.85 11.24
CA THR A 285 16.42 9.51 9.99
C THR A 285 17.94 9.72 9.88
N ALA A 286 18.59 10.13 10.97
CA ALA A 286 20.03 10.39 10.98
C ALA A 286 20.86 9.09 10.83
N VAL A 287 20.48 8.02 11.53
CA VAL A 287 21.31 6.80 11.61
C VAL A 287 21.05 5.82 10.47
N LYS A 288 19.78 5.60 10.09
CA LYS A 288 19.42 4.52 9.16
C LYS A 288 19.66 4.89 7.70
N THR A 289 19.70 6.17 7.35
CA THR A 289 19.89 6.65 5.97
C THR A 289 21.24 6.21 5.38
N ALA A 290 22.34 6.30 6.15
CA ALA A 290 23.67 5.92 5.68
C ALA A 290 23.76 4.44 5.27
N ASN A 291 23.06 3.55 5.98
CA ASN A 291 23.06 2.11 5.70
C ASN A 291 22.38 1.77 4.37
N SER A 292 21.28 2.47 4.03
CA SER A 292 20.55 2.23 2.78
C SER A 292 21.35 2.67 1.54
N GLY A 293 22.06 3.80 1.61
CA GLY A 293 22.91 4.28 0.51
C GLY A 293 24.09 3.35 0.21
N TYR A 294 24.71 2.77 1.24
CA TYR A 294 25.79 1.80 1.04
C TYR A 294 25.29 0.53 0.35
N LEU A 295 24.13 0.00 0.77
CA LEU A 295 23.49 -1.15 0.11
C LEU A 295 23.22 -0.89 -1.37
N GLN A 296 22.66 0.28 -1.70
CA GLN A 296 22.41 0.67 -3.10
C GLN A 296 23.70 0.73 -3.91
N ARG A 297 24.78 1.31 -3.37
CA ARG A 297 26.08 1.36 -4.06
C ARG A 297 26.63 -0.03 -4.35
N CYS A 298 26.56 -0.95 -3.39
CA CYS A 298 26.99 -2.32 -3.59
C CYS A 298 26.19 -2.99 -4.70
N LEU A 299 24.85 -2.85 -4.70
CA LEU A 299 24.00 -3.42 -5.75
C LEU A 299 24.33 -2.85 -7.13
N ILE A 300 24.43 -1.53 -7.25
CA ILE A 300 24.76 -0.87 -8.52
C ILE A 300 26.09 -1.40 -9.07
N LYS A 301 27.12 -1.54 -8.22
CA LYS A 301 28.44 -1.99 -8.67
C LYS A 301 28.50 -3.45 -9.11
N HIS A 302 27.69 -4.33 -8.54
CA HIS A 302 27.64 -5.72 -9.00
C HIS A 302 26.74 -5.91 -10.22
N LEU A 303 25.74 -5.03 -10.41
CA LEU A 303 24.73 -5.16 -11.46
C LEU A 303 24.92 -4.18 -12.63
N GLU A 304 26.02 -3.41 -12.68
CA GLU A 304 26.22 -2.36 -13.71
C GLU A 304 26.44 -2.93 -15.12
N GLY A 305 26.99 -4.14 -15.24
CA GLY A 305 27.23 -4.81 -16.51
C GLY A 305 26.03 -5.57 -17.07
N ILE A 306 24.99 -5.81 -16.25
CA ILE A 306 23.87 -6.68 -16.61
C ILE A 306 22.88 -5.94 -17.51
N ARG A 307 22.69 -6.47 -18.72
CA ARG A 307 21.80 -5.91 -19.74
C ARG A 307 21.07 -6.99 -20.54
N VAL A 308 20.01 -6.57 -21.22
CA VAL A 308 19.29 -7.42 -22.19
C VAL A 308 20.08 -7.45 -23.50
N GLU A 309 20.33 -8.64 -24.05
CA GLU A 309 20.98 -8.83 -25.35
C GLU A 309 19.95 -9.00 -26.48
N TYR A 310 20.39 -8.97 -27.74
CA TYR A 310 19.52 -9.04 -28.93
C TYR A 310 18.72 -10.35 -29.05
N ASP A 311 19.15 -11.40 -28.39
CA ASP A 311 18.44 -12.68 -28.28
C ASP A 311 17.42 -12.71 -27.12
N HIS A 312 17.20 -11.58 -26.44
CA HIS A 312 16.40 -11.38 -25.22
C HIS A 312 16.95 -12.03 -23.95
N THR A 313 18.12 -12.66 -24.02
CA THR A 313 18.79 -13.16 -22.82
C THR A 313 19.36 -12.00 -22.02
N VAL A 314 19.41 -12.16 -20.70
CA VAL A 314 20.04 -11.19 -19.80
C VAL A 314 21.44 -11.69 -19.49
N ARG A 315 22.45 -10.91 -19.88
CA ARG A 315 23.86 -11.26 -19.73
C ARG A 315 24.60 -10.18 -18.98
N ASP A 316 25.66 -10.59 -18.30
CA ASP A 316 26.65 -9.67 -17.74
C ASP A 316 27.68 -9.25 -18.81
N ALA A 317 28.52 -8.27 -18.50
CA ALA A 317 29.47 -7.66 -19.42
C ALA A 317 30.55 -8.63 -19.92
N ASP A 318 30.80 -9.73 -19.21
CA ASP A 318 31.71 -10.82 -19.59
C ASP A 318 31.07 -11.84 -20.56
N GLY A 319 29.76 -11.72 -20.82
CA GLY A 319 28.99 -12.63 -21.64
C GLY A 319 28.35 -13.79 -20.87
N SER A 320 28.53 -13.86 -19.55
CA SER A 320 27.87 -14.84 -18.69
C SER A 320 26.35 -14.65 -18.70
N LEU A 321 25.61 -15.73 -18.93
CA LEU A 321 24.15 -15.73 -18.96
C LEU A 321 23.59 -15.74 -17.54
N VAL A 322 22.77 -14.74 -17.21
CA VAL A 322 22.11 -14.60 -15.90
C VAL A 322 20.66 -15.07 -15.96
N GLN A 323 19.89 -14.65 -16.99
CA GLN A 323 18.52 -15.09 -17.23
C GLN A 323 18.28 -15.35 -18.71
N PHE A 324 17.38 -16.29 -19.04
CA PHE A 324 17.00 -16.56 -20.44
C PHE A 324 16.05 -15.50 -21.02
N TYR A 325 15.21 -14.93 -20.19
CA TYR A 325 14.36 -13.78 -20.50
C TYR A 325 14.30 -12.90 -19.26
N TYR A 326 14.28 -11.58 -19.47
CA TYR A 326 14.10 -10.63 -18.37
C TYR A 326 12.76 -10.89 -17.66
N GLY A 327 12.80 -11.17 -16.35
CA GLY A 327 11.59 -11.43 -15.57
C GLY A 327 10.80 -12.67 -16.01
N GLU A 328 11.42 -13.60 -16.74
CA GLU A 328 10.82 -14.81 -17.32
C GLU A 328 9.73 -14.56 -18.40
N ASP A 329 9.30 -13.32 -18.60
CA ASP A 329 8.26 -12.93 -19.56
C ASP A 329 8.74 -11.92 -20.62
N GLY A 330 9.94 -11.36 -20.45
CA GLY A 330 10.60 -10.42 -21.34
C GLY A 330 9.99 -9.01 -21.31
N LEU A 331 9.12 -8.70 -20.36
CA LEU A 331 8.36 -7.44 -20.33
C LEU A 331 9.13 -6.32 -19.62
N ASP A 332 9.04 -5.11 -20.17
CA ASP A 332 9.47 -3.89 -19.50
C ASP A 332 8.43 -3.48 -18.44
N VAL A 333 8.90 -3.28 -17.21
CA VAL A 333 8.11 -2.89 -16.03
C VAL A 333 7.35 -1.58 -16.27
N VAL A 334 7.92 -0.64 -17.06
CA VAL A 334 7.30 0.66 -17.36
C VAL A 334 6.14 0.51 -18.35
N LYS A 335 6.20 -0.48 -19.25
CA LYS A 335 5.22 -0.72 -20.32
C LYS A 335 4.14 -1.76 -19.94
N GLN A 336 4.25 -2.42 -18.78
CA GLN A 336 3.37 -3.55 -18.40
C GLN A 336 2.05 -3.14 -17.73
N LYS A 337 1.93 -1.96 -17.10
CA LYS A 337 0.80 -1.68 -16.19
C LYS A 337 -0.59 -1.87 -16.82
N HIS A 338 -0.84 -1.39 -18.04
CA HIS A 338 -2.14 -1.53 -18.70
C HIS A 338 -2.32 -2.85 -19.45
N LEU A 339 -1.28 -3.71 -19.52
CA LEU A 339 -1.30 -4.94 -20.31
C LEU A 339 -2.36 -5.94 -19.83
N TYR A 340 -2.59 -6.01 -18.51
CA TYR A 340 -3.62 -6.87 -17.92
C TYR A 340 -5.00 -6.19 -17.78
N GLN A 341 -5.12 -4.91 -18.15
CA GLN A 341 -6.38 -4.16 -18.07
C GLN A 341 -7.19 -4.33 -19.36
N PHE A 342 -7.72 -5.54 -19.57
CA PHE A 342 -8.41 -5.91 -20.81
C PHE A 342 -9.66 -5.05 -21.10
N ASP A 343 -10.41 -4.65 -20.07
CA ASP A 343 -11.57 -3.74 -20.20
C ASP A 343 -11.14 -2.38 -20.77
N PHE A 344 -10.00 -1.86 -20.31
CA PHE A 344 -9.46 -0.57 -20.75
C PHE A 344 -8.99 -0.65 -22.21
N VAL A 345 -8.33 -1.74 -22.60
CA VAL A 345 -7.89 -1.94 -23.98
C VAL A 345 -9.10 -2.15 -24.91
N ALA A 346 -10.12 -2.89 -24.47
CA ALA A 346 -11.32 -3.15 -25.26
C ALA A 346 -12.12 -1.86 -25.53
N SER A 347 -12.27 -1.01 -24.52
CA SER A 347 -12.96 0.29 -24.63
C SER A 347 -12.20 1.34 -25.44
N ASN A 348 -10.89 1.14 -25.67
CA ASN A 348 -10.04 2.05 -26.44
C ASN A 348 -9.40 1.38 -27.65
N TYR A 349 -10.06 0.35 -28.19
CA TYR A 349 -9.53 -0.47 -29.28
C TYR A 349 -9.05 0.36 -30.48
N ASN A 350 -9.83 1.37 -30.89
CA ASN A 350 -9.47 2.22 -32.04
C ASN A 350 -8.23 3.07 -31.79
N ALA A 351 -8.09 3.64 -30.58
CA ALA A 351 -6.92 4.44 -30.20
C ALA A 351 -5.64 3.59 -30.19
N LEU A 352 -5.69 2.40 -29.59
CA LEU A 352 -4.55 1.48 -29.53
C LEU A 352 -4.19 0.87 -30.88
N LYS A 353 -5.20 0.57 -31.72
CA LYS A 353 -4.98 0.15 -33.10
C LYS A 353 -4.24 1.23 -33.91
N ALA A 354 -4.61 2.50 -33.72
CA ALA A 354 -3.93 3.63 -34.36
C ALA A 354 -2.50 3.83 -33.84
N LYS A 355 -2.27 3.62 -32.53
CA LYS A 355 -0.93 3.68 -31.90
C LYS A 355 0.00 2.58 -32.43
N HIS A 356 -0.46 1.33 -32.43
CA HIS A 356 0.39 0.17 -32.75
C HIS A 356 0.53 -0.12 -34.24
N LYS A 357 -0.32 0.48 -35.09
CA LYS A 357 -0.30 0.36 -36.56
C LYS A 357 -0.03 -1.07 -37.05
N PRO A 358 -0.95 -2.02 -36.80
CA PRO A 358 -0.73 -3.43 -37.10
C PRO A 358 -0.41 -3.71 -38.58
N LYS A 359 -0.90 -2.87 -39.50
CA LYS A 359 -0.64 -3.00 -40.96
C LYS A 359 0.85 -2.90 -41.30
N ASP A 360 1.58 -2.04 -40.61
CA ASP A 360 3.00 -1.80 -40.88
C ASP A 360 3.86 -2.98 -40.37
N ALA A 361 3.40 -3.64 -39.30
CA ALA A 361 4.11 -4.75 -38.67
C ALA A 361 3.85 -6.11 -39.35
N LEU A 362 2.76 -6.25 -40.11
CA LEU A 362 2.34 -7.51 -40.74
C LEU A 362 3.41 -8.16 -41.63
N HIS A 363 4.21 -7.36 -42.35
CA HIS A 363 5.24 -7.87 -43.25
C HIS A 363 6.47 -8.46 -42.53
N ALA A 364 6.71 -8.06 -41.28
CA ALA A 364 7.89 -8.45 -40.53
C ALA A 364 7.63 -9.59 -39.52
N LEU A 365 6.36 -9.94 -39.28
CA LEU A 365 5.94 -10.84 -38.21
C LEU A 365 5.40 -12.17 -38.74
N ASP A 366 5.69 -13.25 -38.02
CA ASP A 366 5.02 -14.52 -38.21
C ASP A 366 3.80 -14.62 -37.28
N ILE A 367 2.61 -14.84 -37.86
CA ILE A 367 1.32 -14.78 -37.17
C ILE A 367 0.79 -16.18 -36.82
N GLU A 368 1.25 -17.21 -37.52
CA GLU A 368 0.61 -18.53 -37.46
C GLU A 368 1.35 -19.52 -36.56
N THR A 369 2.68 -19.50 -36.59
CA THR A 369 3.51 -20.55 -35.99
C THR A 369 3.35 -20.59 -34.47
N ALA A 370 3.43 -19.43 -33.81
CA ALA A 370 3.24 -19.34 -32.36
C ALA A 370 1.85 -19.75 -31.91
N LYS A 371 0.79 -19.39 -32.64
CA LYS A 371 -0.59 -19.77 -32.28
C LYS A 371 -0.83 -21.27 -32.34
N LYS A 372 -0.25 -21.95 -33.32
CA LYS A 372 -0.34 -23.41 -33.46
C LYS A 372 0.42 -24.10 -32.32
N PHE A 373 1.59 -23.60 -31.98
CA PHE A 373 2.41 -24.15 -30.90
C PHE A 373 1.80 -23.90 -29.52
N ALA A 374 1.33 -22.67 -29.25
CA ALA A 374 0.67 -22.29 -28.00
C ALA A 374 -0.49 -23.21 -27.64
N LYS A 375 -1.35 -23.54 -28.61
CA LYS A 375 -2.47 -24.48 -28.39
C LYS A 375 -2.01 -25.89 -28.03
N LYS A 376 -0.83 -26.33 -28.46
CA LYS A 376 -0.26 -27.63 -28.11
C LYS A 376 0.38 -27.59 -26.73
N ALA A 377 1.14 -26.54 -26.45
CA ALA A 377 1.81 -26.31 -25.16
C ALA A 377 0.79 -26.26 -24.00
N LEU A 378 -0.25 -25.44 -24.13
CA LEU A 378 -1.27 -25.27 -23.10
C LEU A 378 -2.09 -26.54 -22.83
N LYS A 379 -2.26 -27.42 -23.82
CA LYS A 379 -3.01 -28.68 -23.65
C LYS A 379 -2.18 -29.77 -22.97
N LYS A 380 -0.87 -29.74 -23.13
CA LYS A 380 0.06 -30.77 -22.62
C LYS A 380 1.34 -30.09 -22.10
N PRO A 381 1.27 -29.41 -20.95
CA PRO A 381 2.41 -28.68 -20.39
C PRO A 381 3.59 -29.60 -20.06
N GLU A 382 3.33 -30.87 -19.72
CA GLU A 382 4.39 -31.86 -19.44
C GLU A 382 5.16 -32.30 -20.70
N LYS A 383 4.55 -32.21 -21.88
CA LYS A 383 5.15 -32.70 -23.14
C LYS A 383 5.80 -31.61 -23.96
N TYR A 384 5.30 -30.38 -23.88
CA TYR A 384 5.76 -29.26 -24.69
C TYR A 384 6.20 -28.13 -23.78
N PRO A 385 7.40 -27.57 -23.98
CA PRO A 385 7.85 -26.43 -23.20
C PRO A 385 7.01 -25.17 -23.52
N PRO A 386 7.12 -24.13 -22.68
CA PRO A 386 6.47 -22.85 -22.93
C PRO A 386 6.80 -22.28 -24.31
N VAL A 387 5.86 -21.53 -24.87
CA VAL A 387 5.97 -20.97 -26.24
C VAL A 387 7.19 -20.07 -26.39
N MET A 388 7.45 -19.23 -25.39
CA MET A 388 8.57 -18.28 -25.38
C MET A 388 9.94 -18.98 -25.38
N SER A 389 10.03 -20.23 -24.89
CA SER A 389 11.27 -20.99 -24.90
C SER A 389 11.67 -21.46 -26.30
N GLN A 390 10.70 -21.64 -27.21
CA GLN A 390 10.97 -22.08 -28.60
C GLN A 390 10.88 -20.95 -29.62
N LEU A 391 9.98 -19.99 -29.37
CA LEU A 391 9.65 -18.94 -30.34
C LEU A 391 9.85 -17.57 -29.70
N VAL A 392 10.72 -16.78 -30.31
CA VAL A 392 11.09 -15.46 -29.80
C VAL A 392 9.89 -14.50 -29.84
N PRO A 393 9.54 -13.84 -28.72
CA PRO A 393 8.36 -12.98 -28.63
C PRO A 393 8.43 -11.74 -29.54
N SER A 394 9.62 -11.30 -29.94
CA SER A 394 9.80 -10.16 -30.85
C SER A 394 9.56 -10.47 -32.34
N ARG A 395 9.38 -11.74 -32.73
CA ARG A 395 9.17 -12.13 -34.15
C ARG A 395 7.87 -12.88 -34.36
N TYR A 396 7.49 -13.72 -33.41
CA TYR A 396 6.33 -14.60 -33.52
C TYR A 396 5.15 -14.05 -32.72
N LEU A 397 4.12 -13.56 -33.42
CA LEU A 397 2.93 -13.01 -32.80
C LEU A 397 2.13 -14.12 -32.10
N GLY A 398 1.90 -13.92 -30.80
CA GLY A 398 1.27 -14.92 -29.93
C GLY A 398 2.26 -15.78 -29.15
N SER A 399 3.58 -15.53 -29.28
CA SER A 399 4.54 -15.98 -28.28
C SER A 399 4.48 -15.02 -27.08
N VAL A 400 3.76 -15.45 -26.05
CA VAL A 400 3.43 -14.67 -24.85
C VAL A 400 3.56 -15.56 -23.61
N SER A 401 3.64 -14.96 -22.42
CA SER A 401 3.62 -15.71 -21.17
C SER A 401 2.31 -16.47 -20.96
N GLU A 402 2.38 -17.64 -20.33
CA GLU A 402 1.21 -18.49 -20.06
C GLU A 402 0.19 -17.77 -19.19
N LYS A 403 0.67 -17.01 -18.19
CA LYS A 403 -0.16 -16.16 -17.32
C LYS A 403 -0.96 -15.15 -18.12
N PHE A 404 -0.33 -14.47 -19.08
CA PHE A 404 -1.02 -13.51 -19.95
C PHE A 404 -2.03 -14.20 -20.86
N HIS A 405 -1.66 -15.36 -21.43
CA HIS A 405 -2.55 -16.13 -22.29
C HIS A 405 -3.82 -16.61 -21.55
N HIS A 406 -3.66 -17.12 -20.33
CA HIS A 406 -4.79 -17.56 -19.50
C HIS A 406 -5.72 -16.38 -19.16
N GLY A 407 -5.17 -15.26 -18.69
CA GLY A 407 -5.96 -14.07 -18.38
C GLY A 407 -6.71 -13.51 -19.60
N LEU A 408 -6.06 -13.49 -20.77
CA LEU A 408 -6.69 -13.04 -22.01
C LEU A 408 -7.82 -14.00 -22.45
N SER A 409 -7.61 -15.31 -22.33
CA SER A 409 -8.60 -16.31 -22.69
C SER A 409 -9.83 -16.27 -21.77
N GLU A 410 -9.61 -16.11 -20.46
CA GLU A 410 -10.66 -15.96 -19.46
C GLU A 410 -11.48 -14.68 -19.67
N TYR A 411 -10.82 -13.58 -20.06
CA TYR A 411 -11.52 -12.35 -20.40
C TYR A 411 -12.38 -12.49 -21.67
N ILE A 412 -11.86 -13.13 -22.71
CA ILE A 412 -12.58 -13.36 -23.98
C ILE A 412 -13.79 -14.29 -23.79
N SER A 413 -13.73 -15.24 -22.84
CA SER A 413 -14.86 -16.12 -22.50
C SER A 413 -15.90 -15.40 -21.64
N THR A 414 -15.47 -14.72 -20.57
CA THR A 414 -16.35 -14.07 -19.59
C THR A 414 -16.99 -12.80 -20.14
N ASN A 415 -16.24 -11.99 -20.89
CA ASN A 415 -16.66 -10.71 -21.48
C ASN A 415 -17.55 -9.85 -20.54
N PRO A 416 -17.03 -9.45 -19.36
CA PRO A 416 -17.83 -8.93 -18.25
C PRO A 416 -18.62 -7.67 -18.61
N ARG A 417 -18.04 -6.77 -19.41
CA ARG A 417 -18.67 -5.51 -19.85
C ARG A 417 -19.32 -5.56 -21.23
N GLN A 418 -19.35 -6.73 -21.86
CA GLN A 418 -19.92 -6.93 -23.20
C GLN A 418 -19.34 -5.99 -24.29
N LEU A 419 -18.07 -5.60 -24.15
CA LEU A 419 -17.39 -4.67 -25.07
C LEU A 419 -16.94 -5.32 -26.38
N LEU A 420 -16.83 -6.65 -26.42
CA LEU A 420 -16.46 -7.40 -27.61
C LEU A 420 -17.68 -7.61 -28.52
N ALA A 421 -17.56 -7.24 -29.79
CA ALA A 421 -18.61 -7.37 -30.79
C ALA A 421 -18.92 -8.84 -31.14
N SER A 422 -20.17 -9.07 -31.54
CA SER A 422 -20.66 -10.39 -31.98
C SER A 422 -20.06 -10.77 -33.35
N LYS A 423 -20.21 -12.05 -33.77
CA LYS A 423 -19.69 -12.55 -35.06
C LYS A 423 -20.13 -11.73 -36.28
N HIS A 424 -21.23 -10.99 -36.18
CA HIS A 424 -21.75 -10.12 -37.24
C HIS A 424 -21.18 -8.69 -37.24
N GLY A 425 -20.18 -8.38 -36.39
CA GLY A 425 -19.49 -7.08 -36.37
C GLY A 425 -20.34 -5.92 -35.86
N VAL A 426 -21.41 -6.22 -35.09
CA VAL A 426 -22.23 -5.21 -34.42
C VAL A 426 -21.83 -5.20 -32.95
N ALA A 427 -21.34 -4.05 -32.47
CA ALA A 427 -21.07 -3.85 -31.06
C ALA A 427 -22.37 -3.88 -30.26
N ASN A 428 -22.37 -4.54 -29.09
CA ASN A 428 -23.52 -4.51 -28.22
C ASN A 428 -23.55 -3.16 -27.48
N ARG A 429 -24.32 -2.22 -28.01
CA ARG A 429 -24.51 -0.89 -27.38
C ARG A 429 -25.52 -0.91 -26.23
N LYS A 430 -26.07 -2.08 -25.87
CA LYS A 430 -26.98 -2.22 -24.72
C LYS A 430 -26.17 -2.38 -23.42
N GLY A 431 -26.53 -1.60 -22.40
CA GLY A 431 -25.89 -1.64 -21.07
C GLY A 431 -25.11 -0.36 -20.75
N GLN A 432 -24.70 -0.21 -19.49
CA GLN A 432 -24.10 1.02 -18.95
C GLN A 432 -22.82 1.45 -19.68
N PHE A 433 -22.05 0.52 -20.25
CA PHE A 433 -20.80 0.78 -20.96
C PHE A 433 -20.90 0.58 -22.48
N GLY A 434 -22.12 0.41 -23.03
CA GLY A 434 -22.33 0.08 -24.44
C GLY A 434 -21.82 1.15 -25.42
N ALA A 435 -21.74 2.41 -24.99
CA ALA A 435 -21.18 3.51 -25.79
C ALA A 435 -19.67 3.34 -26.05
N MET A 436 -18.95 2.63 -25.18
CA MET A 436 -17.51 2.39 -25.31
C MET A 436 -17.17 1.19 -26.22
N ALA A 437 -18.18 0.48 -26.72
CA ALA A 437 -17.97 -0.71 -27.53
C ALA A 437 -17.72 -0.33 -29.00
N HIS A 438 -16.68 -0.93 -29.60
CA HIS A 438 -16.30 -0.67 -30.99
C HIS A 438 -16.73 -1.83 -31.91
N ASP A 439 -17.34 -1.50 -33.05
CA ASP A 439 -17.85 -2.48 -34.02
C ASP A 439 -16.75 -3.40 -34.60
N GLU A 440 -15.52 -2.90 -34.71
CA GLU A 440 -14.35 -3.66 -35.18
C GLU A 440 -13.69 -4.55 -34.11
N CYS A 441 -14.09 -4.42 -32.85
CA CYS A 441 -13.50 -5.13 -31.71
C CYS A 441 -14.12 -6.52 -31.53
N ASN A 442 -13.78 -7.44 -32.44
CA ASN A 442 -14.17 -8.84 -32.37
C ASN A 442 -13.17 -9.65 -31.52
N LYS A 443 -13.57 -10.82 -31.02
CA LYS A 443 -12.69 -11.71 -30.22
C LYS A 443 -11.32 -11.96 -30.87
N ARG A 444 -11.28 -12.17 -32.19
CA ARG A 444 -10.04 -12.42 -32.94
C ARG A 444 -9.17 -11.17 -33.09
N THR A 445 -9.78 -10.02 -33.40
CA THR A 445 -9.05 -8.76 -33.62
C THR A 445 -8.55 -8.19 -32.29
N PHE A 446 -9.34 -8.33 -31.23
CA PHE A 446 -8.93 -8.02 -29.86
C PHE A 446 -7.75 -8.88 -29.41
N GLN A 447 -7.82 -10.21 -29.58
CA GLN A 447 -6.71 -11.10 -29.25
C GLN A 447 -5.43 -10.70 -29.99
N ALA A 448 -5.51 -10.43 -31.30
CA ALA A 448 -4.35 -10.01 -32.09
C ALA A 448 -3.78 -8.66 -31.63
N LEU A 449 -4.64 -7.69 -31.25
CA LEU A 449 -4.19 -6.41 -30.71
C LEU A 449 -3.46 -6.59 -29.36
N MET A 450 -3.98 -7.42 -28.47
CA MET A 450 -3.36 -7.72 -27.18
C MET A 450 -2.02 -8.44 -27.31
N GLU A 451 -1.92 -9.41 -28.23
CA GLU A 451 -0.65 -10.08 -28.57
C GLU A 451 0.37 -9.09 -29.14
N LEU A 452 -0.08 -8.14 -29.97
CA LEU A 452 0.79 -7.09 -30.51
C LEU A 452 1.21 -6.10 -29.43
N GLN A 453 0.31 -5.76 -28.50
CA GLN A 453 0.63 -4.91 -27.35
C GLN A 453 1.66 -5.56 -26.45
N TYR A 454 1.51 -6.87 -26.16
CA TYR A 454 2.51 -7.65 -25.42
C TYR A 454 3.89 -7.54 -26.08
N MET A 455 3.96 -7.77 -27.40
CA MET A 455 5.20 -7.68 -28.16
C MET A 455 5.83 -6.27 -28.10
N ARG A 456 5.01 -5.21 -28.09
CA ARG A 456 5.49 -3.82 -27.99
C ARG A 456 5.86 -3.41 -26.56
N SER A 457 5.50 -4.21 -25.57
CA SER A 457 5.83 -4.02 -24.15
C SER A 457 7.07 -4.81 -23.73
N LEU A 458 7.78 -5.47 -24.65
CA LEU A 458 9.04 -6.13 -24.36
C LEU A 458 10.13 -5.12 -23.95
N ALA A 459 11.07 -5.59 -23.12
CA ALA A 459 12.31 -4.89 -22.81
C ALA A 459 13.16 -4.76 -24.07
N ASP A 460 13.77 -3.58 -24.25
CA ASP A 460 14.53 -3.30 -25.46
C ASP A 460 15.96 -3.87 -25.33
N PRO A 461 16.53 -4.50 -26.37
CA PRO A 461 17.93 -4.94 -26.33
C PRO A 461 18.88 -3.76 -26.05
N GLY A 462 19.84 -3.99 -25.15
CA GLY A 462 20.75 -2.99 -24.61
C GLY A 462 20.25 -2.31 -23.32
N GLU A 463 19.04 -2.59 -22.88
CA GLU A 463 18.50 -2.03 -21.64
C GLU A 463 19.28 -2.53 -20.41
N ALA A 464 19.74 -1.59 -19.58
CA ALA A 464 20.57 -1.85 -18.40
C ALA A 464 19.71 -2.33 -17.21
N VAL A 465 19.09 -3.50 -17.36
CA VAL A 465 18.16 -4.08 -16.39
C VAL A 465 18.79 -4.33 -15.02
N GLY A 466 20.10 -4.57 -14.94
CA GLY A 466 20.81 -4.69 -13.66
C GLY A 466 20.81 -3.39 -12.85
N LEU A 467 21.04 -2.25 -13.52
CA LEU A 467 20.98 -0.93 -12.88
C LEU A 467 19.54 -0.60 -12.44
N LEU A 468 18.54 -0.90 -13.28
CA LEU A 468 17.13 -0.70 -12.94
C LEU A 468 16.72 -1.55 -11.73
N ALA A 469 17.15 -2.81 -11.67
CA ALA A 469 16.90 -3.69 -10.53
C ALA A 469 17.61 -3.18 -9.25
N ALA A 470 18.87 -2.77 -9.35
CA ALA A 470 19.63 -2.20 -8.24
C ALA A 470 18.95 -0.95 -7.65
N GLN A 471 18.51 -0.04 -8.52
CA GLN A 471 17.80 1.18 -8.13
C GLN A 471 16.40 0.86 -7.58
N GLY A 472 15.68 -0.08 -8.19
CA GLY A 472 14.36 -0.54 -7.75
C GLY A 472 14.36 -1.19 -6.37
N ILE A 473 15.49 -1.70 -5.89
CA ILE A 473 15.65 -2.18 -4.50
C ILE A 473 16.21 -1.08 -3.60
N GLY A 474 17.24 -0.36 -4.06
CA GLY A 474 17.96 0.62 -3.26
C GLY A 474 17.15 1.87 -2.91
N GLU A 475 16.48 2.47 -3.89
CA GLU A 475 15.72 3.72 -3.69
C GLU A 475 14.53 3.52 -2.73
N PRO A 476 13.68 2.48 -2.87
CA PRO A 476 12.62 2.23 -1.88
C PRO A 476 13.15 1.90 -0.48
N SER A 477 14.33 1.28 -0.38
CA SER A 477 14.98 1.02 0.92
C SER A 477 15.35 2.32 1.64
N THR A 478 15.75 3.36 0.91
CA THR A 478 15.96 4.69 1.52
C THR A 478 14.65 5.28 2.01
N GLN A 479 13.55 5.14 1.25
CA GLN A 479 12.22 5.61 1.65
C GLN A 479 11.65 4.84 2.86
N MET A 480 11.92 3.54 2.98
CA MET A 480 11.52 2.73 4.14
C MET A 480 12.09 3.29 5.45
N THR A 481 13.29 3.85 5.39
CA THR A 481 13.90 4.55 6.53
C THR A 481 13.20 5.87 6.84
N LEU A 482 12.91 6.65 5.81
CA LEU A 482 12.35 7.99 5.95
C LEU A 482 10.87 7.98 6.37
N ASN A 483 10.10 6.97 5.96
CA ASN A 483 8.68 6.83 6.31
C ASN A 483 8.45 6.60 7.81
N THR A 484 9.45 6.14 8.56
CA THR A 484 9.39 6.08 10.04
C THR A 484 9.24 7.48 10.65
N PHE A 485 9.77 8.53 10.01
CA PHE A 485 9.64 9.91 10.47
C PHE A 485 8.20 10.44 10.40
N HIS A 486 7.48 10.14 9.32
CA HIS A 486 6.11 10.62 9.11
C HIS A 486 5.05 9.88 9.92
N LEU A 487 5.40 8.72 10.48
CA LEU A 487 4.54 7.86 11.29
C LEU A 487 5.07 7.72 12.73
N ALA A 488 5.97 8.60 13.16
CA ALA A 488 6.57 8.57 14.50
C ALA A 488 5.46 8.54 15.57
N GLY A 489 5.49 7.51 16.42
CA GLY A 489 4.51 7.26 17.47
C GLY A 489 3.27 6.44 17.08
N PHE A 490 3.15 5.89 15.86
CA PHE A 490 2.05 5.00 15.47
C PHE A 490 2.57 3.61 15.04
N GLY A 491 2.51 2.62 15.93
CA GLY A 491 3.19 1.32 15.78
C GLY A 491 2.57 0.32 14.82
N ALA A 492 1.58 0.71 14.02
CA ALA A 492 0.91 -0.22 13.11
C ALA A 492 1.81 -0.72 11.96
N LYS A 493 2.94 -0.06 11.67
CA LYS A 493 3.88 -0.47 10.61
C LYS A 493 5.32 -0.24 11.05
N ASN A 494 5.93 -1.23 11.70
CA ASN A 494 7.37 -1.26 11.97
C ASN A 494 8.15 -1.51 10.66
N VAL A 495 8.32 -0.46 9.85
CA VAL A 495 9.08 -0.47 8.59
C VAL A 495 10.60 -0.67 8.85
N THR A 496 11.05 -0.48 10.09
CA THR A 496 12.45 -0.51 10.53
C THR A 496 13.10 -1.90 10.56
N LEU A 497 12.32 -2.98 10.49
CA LEU A 497 12.83 -4.35 10.43
C LEU A 497 13.38 -4.74 9.05
N GLY A 498 13.06 -3.98 7.99
CA GLY A 498 13.37 -4.35 6.61
C GLY A 498 14.85 -4.29 6.24
N ILE A 499 15.53 -3.18 6.52
CA ILE A 499 16.91 -2.95 6.04
C ILE A 499 17.94 -3.90 6.68
N PRO A 500 17.94 -4.14 8.00
CA PRO A 500 18.84 -5.13 8.58
C PRO A 500 18.68 -6.50 7.92
N ARG A 501 17.44 -6.90 7.63
CA ARG A 501 17.16 -8.16 6.95
C ARG A 501 17.62 -8.16 5.49
N LEU A 502 17.39 -7.06 4.76
CA LEU A 502 17.89 -6.91 3.38
C LEU A 502 19.42 -7.00 3.33
N ARG A 503 20.13 -6.42 4.31
CA ARG A 503 21.59 -6.56 4.40
C ARG A 503 22.02 -8.00 4.63
N GLU A 504 21.36 -8.72 5.53
CA GLU A 504 21.66 -10.14 5.80
C GLU A 504 21.54 -10.99 4.53
N ILE A 505 20.49 -10.75 3.73
CA ILE A 505 20.19 -11.51 2.51
C ILE A 505 21.12 -11.09 1.37
N VAL A 506 21.17 -9.79 1.05
CA VAL A 506 21.76 -9.28 -0.20
C VAL A 506 23.25 -8.99 -0.06
N MET A 507 23.70 -8.47 1.09
CA MET A 507 25.07 -7.98 1.22
C MET A 507 26.01 -9.01 1.83
N THR A 508 25.57 -9.68 2.89
CA THR A 508 26.44 -10.60 3.64
C THR A 508 26.21 -12.06 3.31
N ALA A 509 25.06 -12.39 2.67
CA ALA A 509 24.60 -13.76 2.46
C ALA A 509 24.80 -14.60 3.75
N SER A 510 24.27 -14.10 4.87
CA SER A 510 24.66 -14.62 6.20
C SER A 510 24.25 -16.08 6.37
N ALA A 511 25.23 -16.95 6.64
CA ALA A 511 24.98 -18.34 7.00
C ALA A 511 24.25 -18.48 8.35
N THR A 512 24.42 -17.48 9.23
CA THR A 512 23.78 -17.40 10.55
C THR A 512 22.89 -16.15 10.61
N PRO A 513 21.66 -16.21 10.07
CA PRO A 513 20.71 -15.11 10.19
C PRO A 513 20.38 -14.88 11.67
N ARG A 514 20.09 -13.63 12.08
CA ARG A 514 19.80 -13.32 13.50
C ARG A 514 18.53 -14.00 14.01
N THR A 515 17.52 -14.15 13.16
CA THR A 515 16.23 -14.77 13.49
C THR A 515 15.87 -15.82 12.42
N PRO A 516 16.49 -17.01 12.43
CA PRO A 516 16.10 -18.09 11.55
C PRO A 516 14.69 -18.56 11.90
N SER A 517 13.81 -18.68 10.91
CA SER A 517 12.45 -19.16 11.09
C SER A 517 12.12 -20.20 10.03
N MET A 518 11.32 -21.21 10.40
CA MET A 518 10.81 -22.24 9.50
C MET A 518 9.29 -22.26 9.61
N THR A 519 8.60 -22.21 8.46
CA THR A 519 7.14 -22.38 8.39
C THR A 519 6.86 -23.83 8.03
N LEU A 520 6.04 -24.49 8.86
CA LEU A 520 5.64 -25.88 8.67
C LEU A 520 4.14 -25.91 8.37
N ASP A 521 3.79 -26.31 7.14
CA ASP A 521 2.39 -26.47 6.75
C ASP A 521 1.86 -27.79 7.30
N LEU A 522 0.77 -27.70 8.05
CA LEU A 522 0.11 -28.88 8.63
C LEU A 522 -0.75 -29.57 7.57
N LEU A 523 -0.84 -30.90 7.66
CA LEU A 523 -1.76 -31.67 6.82
C LEU A 523 -3.21 -31.31 7.16
N PRO A 524 -4.13 -31.33 6.18
CA PRO A 524 -5.53 -30.95 6.39
C PRO A 524 -6.27 -31.77 7.45
N GLU A 525 -5.79 -32.99 7.72
CA GLU A 525 -6.39 -33.95 8.66
C GLU A 525 -5.99 -33.70 10.13
N ILE A 526 -5.03 -32.82 10.37
CA ILE A 526 -4.48 -32.56 11.71
C ILE A 526 -5.37 -31.58 12.47
N THR A 527 -5.76 -31.95 13.68
CA THR A 527 -6.52 -31.09 14.59
C THR A 527 -5.61 -30.12 15.36
N ASP A 528 -6.13 -28.98 15.80
CA ASP A 528 -5.35 -28.01 16.59
C ASP A 528 -4.71 -28.61 17.85
N SER A 529 -5.36 -29.59 18.48
CA SER A 529 -4.83 -30.28 19.66
C SER A 529 -3.61 -31.14 19.33
N THR A 530 -3.65 -31.85 18.20
CA THR A 530 -2.50 -32.64 17.72
C THR A 530 -1.37 -31.74 17.23
N ALA A 531 -1.68 -30.60 16.62
CA ALA A 531 -0.72 -29.58 16.25
C ALA A 531 0.01 -29.00 17.49
N GLN A 532 -0.72 -28.65 18.54
CA GLN A 532 -0.12 -28.17 19.79
C GLN A 532 0.78 -29.23 20.44
N SER A 533 0.36 -30.49 20.43
CA SER A 533 1.18 -31.61 20.91
C SER A 533 2.47 -31.77 20.09
N PHE A 534 2.37 -31.64 18.78
CA PHE A 534 3.54 -31.65 17.88
C PHE A 534 4.49 -30.49 18.18
N CYS A 535 3.99 -29.27 18.34
CA CYS A 535 4.80 -28.11 18.72
C CYS A 535 5.58 -28.36 20.03
N LYS A 536 4.92 -28.93 21.05
CA LYS A 536 5.58 -29.30 22.32
C LYS A 536 6.68 -30.35 22.12
N ARG A 537 6.48 -31.33 21.23
CA ARG A 537 7.47 -32.38 20.94
C ARG A 537 8.70 -31.88 20.21
N VAL A 538 8.56 -30.88 19.34
CA VAL A 538 9.66 -30.32 18.54
C VAL A 538 10.42 -29.22 19.30
N THR A 539 9.74 -28.52 20.21
CA THR A 539 10.36 -27.47 21.01
C THR A 539 11.45 -28.05 21.89
N ARG A 540 12.64 -27.45 21.83
CA ARG A 540 13.76 -27.83 22.72
C ARG A 540 13.33 -27.58 24.16
N LEU A 541 13.25 -28.65 24.94
CA LEU A 541 13.08 -28.60 26.39
C LEU A 541 14.47 -28.64 27.03
N SER A 542 14.89 -27.55 27.66
CA SER A 542 16.12 -27.54 28.45
C SER A 542 15.87 -28.11 29.85
N LEU A 543 16.88 -28.73 30.47
CA LEU A 543 16.74 -29.24 31.84
C LEU A 543 16.37 -28.11 32.83
N SER A 544 16.84 -26.88 32.59
CA SER A 544 16.47 -25.70 33.36
C SER A 544 14.98 -25.35 33.31
N GLU A 545 14.25 -25.74 32.27
CA GLU A 545 12.81 -25.48 32.17
C GLU A 545 11.96 -26.45 33.00
N VAL A 546 12.52 -27.58 33.43
CA VAL A 546 11.83 -28.60 34.25
C VAL A 546 12.29 -28.63 35.71
N ILE A 547 13.40 -27.95 36.03
CA ILE A 547 13.89 -27.86 37.41
C ILE A 547 13.23 -26.67 38.11
N ASP A 548 12.55 -26.94 39.21
CA ASP A 548 12.03 -25.90 40.12
C ASP A 548 13.11 -25.43 41.11
N ASN A 549 13.86 -26.36 41.71
CA ASN A 549 15.00 -26.07 42.58
C ASN A 549 16.09 -27.15 42.42
N VAL A 550 17.37 -26.75 42.41
CA VAL A 550 18.50 -27.68 42.56
C VAL A 550 18.93 -27.64 44.01
N GLN A 551 18.85 -28.76 44.73
CA GLN A 551 19.32 -28.90 46.11
C GLN A 551 20.84 -28.90 46.21
#